data_AF-A0A817LZE5-F1
#
_entry.id   AF-A0A817LZE5-F1
#
_cell.length_a   1.000
_cell.length_b   1.000
_cell.length_c   1.000
_cell.angle_alpha   90.00
_cell.angle_beta   90.00
_cell.angle_gamma   90.00
#
_symmetry.space_group_name_H-M   'P 1'
#
loop_
_entity.id
_entity.type
_entity.pdbx_description
1 polymer ?
#
loop_
_entity_poly.entity_id
_entity_poly.type
_entity_poly.pdbx_seq_one_letter_code
_entity_poly.pdbx_strand_id
1 'polypeptide(L)'
;MSQRATYFQNLDNLRDDGARIYYHDETWCNVGEEKRSIWLSDRGEGRLRKGDGKGKRIAISAIVSEQGLDKHTVDIFRCDEEHAMNSNHFIEWLHKTAAHLRICHPEPTRICIIIDNATWHCELCDDVKPPNRSWRKDSVKQWLQQRKIKFDRLMTKAQLLELAFANVPPKKFKSNTVASQFNVEILRLPIKHCMLNPIELVWASLKEYVRKYNTSFRLSDVEVLSREFIDTVDANSCRKYIEHARKVEQDFRTADALVEEVIEPDLVSSDSEGNEDQDEDQDQEEDQDEDEDQDEDEDQDQEEDQDFENMDDA
;
A
#
# COMPACT_ATOMS: atom_id res chain seq x y z
N MET A 1 15.49 7.41 0.54
CA MET A 1 15.51 8.55 1.48
C MET A 1 14.55 9.66 1.06
N SER A 2 14.74 10.35 -0.07
CA SER A 2 13.91 11.52 -0.47
C SER A 2 12.39 11.29 -0.47
N GLN A 3 11.90 10.17 -1.03
CA GLN A 3 10.46 9.89 -1.10
C GLN A 3 9.84 9.63 0.29
N ARG A 4 10.56 8.92 1.17
CA ARG A 4 10.15 8.62 2.55
C ARG A 4 10.16 9.88 3.42
N ALA A 5 11.21 10.70 3.33
CA ALA A 5 11.29 11.98 4.03
C ALA A 5 10.13 12.93 3.62
N THR A 6 9.81 12.99 2.32
CA THR A 6 8.68 13.78 1.81
C THR A 6 7.34 13.26 2.36
N TYR A 7 7.14 11.95 2.40
CA TYR A 7 5.94 11.34 2.98
C TYR A 7 5.78 11.71 4.46
N PHE A 8 6.85 11.57 5.23
CA PHE A 8 6.90 11.93 6.66
C PHE A 8 6.56 13.39 6.90
N GLN A 9 7.16 14.31 6.13
CA GLN A 9 6.83 15.73 6.22
C GLN A 9 5.36 16.03 5.93
N ASN A 10 4.80 15.42 4.88
CA ASN A 10 3.38 15.61 4.54
C ASN A 10 2.45 15.02 5.62
N LEU A 11 2.81 13.87 6.19
CA LEU A 11 2.07 13.23 7.25
C LEU A 11 2.08 14.06 8.54
N ASP A 12 3.22 14.67 8.89
CA ASP A 12 3.35 15.56 10.04
C ASP A 12 2.48 16.80 9.87
N ASN A 13 2.53 17.45 8.70
CA ASN A 13 1.65 18.59 8.40
C ASN A 13 0.16 18.24 8.55
N LEU A 14 -0.26 17.05 8.10
CA LEU A 14 -1.64 16.58 8.26
C LEU A 14 -2.02 16.40 9.74
N ARG A 15 -1.10 15.86 10.54
CA ARG A 15 -1.31 15.65 11.98
C ARG A 15 -1.37 16.98 12.73
N ASP A 16 -0.46 17.90 12.44
CA ASP A 16 -0.39 19.23 13.05
C ASP A 16 -1.63 20.08 12.74
N ASP A 17 -2.16 19.94 11.52
CA ASP A 17 -3.41 20.60 11.09
C ASP A 17 -4.68 19.90 11.62
N GLY A 18 -4.53 18.82 12.40
CA GLY A 18 -5.64 18.07 13.00
C GLY A 18 -6.50 17.31 11.98
N ALA A 19 -5.92 16.91 10.84
CA ALA A 19 -6.64 16.17 9.81
C ALA A 19 -7.09 14.79 10.33
N ARG A 20 -8.23 14.32 9.82
CA ARG A 20 -8.67 12.94 10.01
C ARG A 20 -7.93 12.05 9.02
N ILE A 21 -7.05 11.21 9.53
CA ILE A 21 -6.21 10.31 8.73
C ILE A 21 -6.82 8.91 8.74
N TYR A 22 -7.03 8.39 7.55
CA TYR A 22 -7.48 7.03 7.31
C TYR A 22 -6.42 6.27 6.52
N TYR A 23 -6.23 5.01 6.86
CA TYR A 23 -5.29 4.11 6.21
C TYR A 23 -6.08 3.08 5.44
N HIS A 24 -5.79 2.92 4.17
CA HIS A 24 -6.49 2.04 3.26
C HIS A 24 -5.51 1.03 2.68
N ASP A 25 -6.01 -0.19 2.49
CA ASP A 25 -5.38 -1.25 1.73
C ASP A 25 -6.41 -2.34 1.39
N GLU A 26 -6.00 -3.29 0.56
CA GLU A 26 -6.73 -4.51 0.25
C GLU A 26 -5.99 -5.77 0.65
N THR A 27 -6.74 -6.78 1.06
CA THR A 27 -6.19 -8.11 1.34
C THR A 27 -6.99 -9.22 0.68
N TRP A 28 -6.35 -10.37 0.53
CA TRP A 28 -6.95 -11.57 -0.04
C TRP A 28 -6.98 -12.69 0.98
N CYS A 29 -8.12 -13.38 1.06
CA CYS A 29 -8.27 -14.60 1.85
C CYS A 29 -8.64 -15.76 0.95
N ASN A 30 -7.84 -16.83 1.00
CA ASN A 30 -8.02 -18.00 0.16
C ASN A 30 -8.98 -19.02 0.79
N VAL A 31 -9.64 -19.83 -0.04
CA VAL A 31 -10.41 -20.99 0.43
C VAL A 31 -9.54 -21.94 1.26
N GLY A 32 -8.30 -22.15 0.82
CA GLY A 32 -7.34 -23.07 1.43
C GLY A 32 -6.63 -22.53 2.67
N GLU A 33 -6.94 -21.31 3.11
CA GLU A 33 -6.23 -20.63 4.20
C GLU A 33 -6.21 -21.51 5.47
N GLU A 34 -5.03 -22.01 5.85
CA GLU A 34 -4.80 -22.92 6.99
C GLU A 34 -3.47 -22.59 7.70
N LYS A 35 -3.34 -22.98 8.98
CA LYS A 35 -2.09 -22.77 9.73
C LYS A 35 -0.93 -23.54 9.10
N ARG A 36 0.24 -22.89 8.97
CA ARG A 36 1.50 -23.49 8.50
C ARG A 36 2.08 -24.48 9.51
N SER A 37 1.88 -24.25 10.81
CA SER A 37 2.39 -25.10 11.90
C SER A 37 1.38 -26.16 12.35
N ILE A 38 1.86 -27.41 12.46
CA ILE A 38 1.09 -28.54 13.01
C ILE A 38 1.32 -28.56 14.52
N TRP A 39 0.33 -28.11 15.28
CA TRP A 39 0.34 -28.31 16.74
C TRP A 39 -0.22 -29.70 17.04
N LEU A 40 0.62 -30.56 17.60
CA LEU A 40 0.20 -31.82 18.19
C LEU A 40 -0.33 -31.50 19.60
N SER A 41 -1.54 -31.97 19.92
CA SER A 41 -2.00 -31.94 21.31
C SER A 41 -1.12 -32.85 22.18
N ASP A 42 -1.21 -32.71 23.51
CA ASP A 42 -0.55 -33.61 24.48
C ASP A 42 -0.94 -35.10 24.29
N ARG A 43 -2.00 -35.37 23.51
CA ARG A 43 -2.50 -36.70 23.12
C ARG A 43 -2.02 -37.15 21.74
N GLY A 44 -1.16 -36.38 21.07
CA GLY A 44 -0.67 -36.67 19.72
C GLY A 44 -1.69 -36.41 18.60
N GLU A 45 -2.77 -35.68 18.89
CA GLU A 45 -3.77 -35.32 17.87
C GLU A 45 -3.36 -34.00 17.21
N GLY A 46 -2.97 -34.05 15.94
CA GLY A 46 -2.69 -32.87 15.12
C GLY A 46 -3.46 -32.92 13.80
N ARG A 47 -3.84 -31.76 13.28
CA ARG A 47 -4.49 -31.67 11.95
C ARG A 47 -3.40 -31.62 10.88
N LEU A 48 -3.29 -32.66 10.07
CA LEU A 48 -2.46 -32.63 8.87
C LEU A 48 -3.01 -31.57 7.89
N ARG A 49 -2.09 -30.81 7.31
CA ARG A 49 -2.34 -29.87 6.22
C ARG A 49 -3.12 -30.57 5.10
N LYS A 50 -4.22 -29.98 4.62
CA LYS A 50 -5.07 -30.60 3.59
C LYS A 50 -4.82 -30.08 2.18
N GLY A 51 -4.16 -28.92 2.02
CA GLY A 51 -3.88 -28.34 0.70
C GLY A 51 -2.61 -27.48 0.68
N ASP A 52 -2.40 -26.74 -0.40
CA ASP A 52 -1.28 -25.81 -0.59
C ASP A 52 -1.61 -24.38 -0.12
N GLY A 53 -2.75 -24.18 0.55
CA GLY A 53 -3.21 -22.86 0.99
C GLY A 53 -3.86 -22.03 -0.13
N LYS A 54 -3.82 -22.51 -1.37
CA LYS A 54 -4.29 -21.78 -2.56
C LYS A 54 -5.72 -22.16 -2.93
N GLY A 55 -6.32 -21.38 -3.82
CA GLY A 55 -7.66 -21.65 -4.36
C GLY A 55 -8.39 -20.37 -4.71
N LYS A 56 -9.71 -20.46 -4.86
CA LYS A 56 -10.54 -19.26 -5.00
C LYS A 56 -10.30 -18.34 -3.79
N ARG A 57 -10.40 -17.04 -4.02
CA ARG A 57 -10.15 -16.03 -2.99
C ARG A 57 -11.29 -15.01 -2.94
N ILE A 58 -11.46 -14.42 -1.77
CA ILE A 58 -12.14 -13.14 -1.64
C ILE A 58 -11.09 -12.04 -1.58
N ALA A 59 -11.43 -10.87 -2.10
CA ALA A 59 -10.73 -9.62 -1.82
C ALA A 59 -11.55 -8.83 -0.79
N ILE A 60 -10.84 -8.15 0.10
CA ILE A 60 -11.40 -7.33 1.17
C ILE A 60 -10.70 -5.98 1.12
N SER A 61 -11.47 -4.91 1.03
CA SER A 61 -11.01 -3.53 1.01
C SER A 61 -11.69 -2.75 2.12
N ALA A 62 -10.96 -1.93 2.87
CA ALA A 62 -11.53 -1.08 3.92
C ALA A 62 -10.60 0.09 4.24
N ILE A 63 -11.06 0.98 5.12
CA ILE A 63 -10.19 1.97 5.78
C ILE A 63 -10.19 1.79 7.29
N VAL A 64 -9.07 2.15 7.92
CA VAL A 64 -8.90 2.15 9.38
C VAL A 64 -8.38 3.50 9.88
N SER A 65 -8.79 3.87 11.09
CA SER A 65 -8.33 5.06 11.82
C SER A 65 -8.20 4.75 13.31
N GLU A 66 -7.76 5.72 14.11
CA GLU A 66 -7.72 5.58 15.58
C GLU A 66 -9.11 5.37 16.21
N GLN A 67 -10.17 5.63 15.46
CA GLN A 67 -11.56 5.44 15.86
C GLN A 67 -12.07 4.02 15.56
N GLY A 68 -11.29 3.20 14.85
CA GLY A 68 -11.65 1.85 14.44
C GLY A 68 -11.56 1.66 12.93
N LEU A 69 -11.86 0.44 12.49
CA LEU A 69 -12.11 0.09 11.10
C LEU A 69 -13.50 0.60 10.70
N ASP A 70 -13.58 1.37 9.60
CA ASP A 70 -14.86 1.93 9.14
C ASP A 70 -15.67 0.86 8.41
N LYS A 71 -16.63 0.26 9.13
CA LYS A 71 -17.49 -0.81 8.63
C LYS A 71 -18.34 -0.42 7.41
N HIS A 72 -18.62 0.86 7.19
CA HIS A 72 -19.39 1.31 6.01
C HIS A 72 -18.55 1.26 4.73
N THR A 73 -17.23 1.27 4.85
CA THR A 73 -16.29 1.23 3.72
C THR A 73 -15.85 -0.19 3.37
N VAL A 74 -16.21 -1.18 4.19
CA VAL A 74 -15.84 -2.57 3.98
C VAL A 74 -16.48 -3.08 2.69
N ASP A 75 -15.64 -3.44 1.74
CA ASP A 75 -16.03 -4.09 0.50
C ASP A 75 -15.42 -5.49 0.45
N ILE A 76 -16.27 -6.51 0.29
CA ILE A 76 -15.87 -7.92 0.24
C ILE A 76 -16.49 -8.52 -1.01
N PHE A 77 -15.64 -8.99 -1.91
CA PHE A 77 -16.09 -9.60 -3.17
C PHE A 77 -15.23 -10.81 -3.53
N ARG A 78 -15.82 -11.70 -4.35
CA ARG A 78 -15.15 -12.92 -4.79
C ARG A 78 -14.30 -12.62 -6.01
N CYS A 79 -13.06 -13.12 -6.00
CA CYS A 79 -12.20 -13.06 -7.17
C CYS A 79 -12.40 -14.34 -7.99
N ASP A 80 -13.42 -14.36 -8.83
CA ASP A 80 -13.66 -15.48 -9.75
C ASP A 80 -12.69 -15.47 -10.96
N GLU A 81 -12.04 -14.32 -11.23
CA GLU A 81 -10.99 -14.15 -12.24
C GLU A 81 -9.66 -13.74 -11.59
N GLU A 82 -8.56 -14.04 -12.28
CA GLU A 82 -7.18 -13.84 -11.81
C GLU A 82 -6.85 -12.36 -11.51
N HIS A 83 -7.63 -11.40 -12.07
CA HIS A 83 -7.47 -9.95 -11.90
C HIS A 83 -8.79 -9.25 -11.50
N ALA A 84 -9.43 -9.73 -10.44
CA ALA A 84 -10.71 -9.19 -10.01
C ALA A 84 -10.67 -7.72 -9.55
N MET A 85 -9.50 -7.22 -9.10
CA MET A 85 -9.33 -5.80 -8.76
C MET A 85 -8.85 -5.02 -9.99
N ASN A 86 -9.53 -3.91 -10.30
CA ASN A 86 -9.15 -3.00 -11.36
C ASN A 86 -9.41 -1.54 -10.96
N SER A 87 -8.82 -0.60 -11.69
CA SER A 87 -8.96 0.84 -11.41
C SER A 87 -10.40 1.33 -11.35
N ASN A 88 -11.31 0.78 -12.15
CA ASN A 88 -12.71 1.24 -12.14
C ASN A 88 -13.40 0.88 -10.82
N HIS A 89 -13.21 -0.37 -10.35
CA HIS A 89 -13.77 -0.83 -9.08
C HIS A 89 -13.24 0.01 -7.91
N PHE A 90 -11.93 0.19 -7.85
CA PHE A 90 -11.29 1.02 -6.82
C PHE A 90 -11.80 2.46 -6.84
N ILE A 91 -11.91 3.08 -8.02
CA ILE A 91 -12.39 4.47 -8.13
C ILE A 91 -13.86 4.60 -7.70
N GLU A 92 -14.71 3.62 -8.01
CA GLU A 92 -16.09 3.61 -7.57
C GLU A 92 -16.21 3.44 -6.05
N TRP A 93 -15.39 2.55 -5.48
CA TRP A 93 -15.27 2.37 -4.03
C TRP A 93 -14.78 3.67 -3.36
N LEU A 94 -13.69 4.27 -3.86
CA LEU A 94 -13.12 5.50 -3.31
C LEU A 94 -14.11 6.67 -3.36
N HIS A 95 -14.89 6.79 -4.45
CA HIS A 95 -15.94 7.79 -4.54
C HIS A 95 -16.99 7.63 -3.42
N LYS A 96 -17.48 6.40 -3.19
CA LYS A 96 -18.46 6.10 -2.14
C LYS A 96 -17.85 6.37 -0.74
N THR A 97 -16.61 5.93 -0.53
CA THR A 97 -15.87 6.13 0.73
C THR A 97 -15.63 7.61 1.01
N ALA A 98 -15.15 8.39 0.04
CA ALA A 98 -14.90 9.82 0.22
C ALA A 98 -16.20 10.60 0.50
N ALA A 99 -17.31 10.25 -0.17
CA ALA A 99 -18.62 10.82 0.10
C ALA A 99 -19.10 10.51 1.52
N HIS A 100 -18.99 9.24 1.95
CA HIS A 100 -19.32 8.80 3.32
C HIS A 100 -18.51 9.56 4.36
N LEU A 101 -17.18 9.63 4.20
CA LEU A 101 -16.30 10.35 5.12
C LEU A 101 -16.66 11.84 5.21
N ARG A 102 -17.02 12.49 4.09
CA ARG A 102 -17.45 13.88 4.10
C ARG A 102 -18.80 14.09 4.81
N ILE A 103 -19.71 13.12 4.74
CA ILE A 103 -20.96 13.14 5.52
C ILE A 103 -20.67 12.99 7.02
N CYS A 104 -19.81 12.06 7.39
CA CYS A 104 -19.40 11.83 8.78
C CYS A 104 -18.58 12.99 9.36
N HIS A 105 -17.81 13.66 8.52
CA HIS A 105 -16.92 14.78 8.87
C HIS A 105 -17.19 15.99 7.97
N PRO A 106 -18.24 16.78 8.26
CA PRO A 106 -18.55 17.99 7.52
C PRO A 106 -17.38 19.00 7.52
N GLU A 107 -17.39 19.90 6.55
CA GLU A 107 -16.43 21.00 6.49
C GLU A 107 -16.48 21.85 7.77
N PRO A 108 -15.33 22.39 8.23
CA PRO A 108 -14.03 22.48 7.55
C PRO A 108 -13.05 21.32 7.86
N THR A 109 -13.55 20.17 8.33
CA THR A 109 -12.66 19.05 8.69
C THR A 109 -11.82 18.61 7.50
N ARG A 110 -10.49 18.64 7.65
CA ARG A 110 -9.54 18.04 6.70
C ARG A 110 -9.55 16.53 6.86
N ILE A 111 -9.57 15.82 5.74
CA ILE A 111 -9.63 14.36 5.68
C ILE A 111 -8.56 13.91 4.70
N CYS A 112 -7.75 12.94 5.09
CA CYS A 112 -6.76 12.31 4.25
C CYS A 112 -6.94 10.79 4.26
N ILE A 113 -6.91 10.16 3.10
CA ILE A 113 -6.80 8.72 2.95
C ILE A 113 -5.38 8.41 2.45
N ILE A 114 -4.69 7.57 3.20
CA ILE A 114 -3.37 7.04 2.87
C ILE A 114 -3.57 5.73 2.11
N ILE A 115 -2.97 5.63 0.92
CA ILE A 115 -3.02 4.45 0.04
C ILE A 115 -1.61 4.05 -0.38
N ASP A 116 -1.44 2.81 -0.82
CA ASP A 116 -0.18 2.34 -1.39
C ASP A 116 0.02 2.80 -2.86
N ASN A 117 0.94 2.17 -3.59
CA ASN A 117 1.22 2.51 -5.00
C ASN A 117 0.77 1.41 -5.98
N ALA A 118 -0.18 0.55 -5.60
CA ALA A 118 -0.73 -0.45 -6.52
C ALA A 118 -1.13 0.18 -7.87
N THR A 119 -0.94 -0.57 -8.94
CA THR A 119 -1.13 -0.07 -10.32
C THR A 119 -2.54 0.49 -10.53
N TRP A 120 -3.56 -0.14 -9.92
CA TRP A 120 -4.94 0.33 -10.00
C TRP A 120 -5.20 1.63 -9.23
N HIS A 121 -4.46 1.90 -8.15
CA HIS A 121 -4.51 3.17 -7.43
C HIS A 121 -3.87 4.31 -8.21
N CYS A 122 -2.85 4.00 -9.02
CA CYS A 122 -2.00 4.95 -9.73
C CYS A 122 -2.50 5.28 -11.15
N GLU A 123 -3.76 4.98 -11.50
CA GLU A 123 -4.27 5.30 -12.83
C GLU A 123 -4.31 6.82 -13.07
N LEU A 124 -3.63 7.25 -14.13
CA LEU A 124 -3.60 8.64 -14.56
C LEU A 124 -4.92 9.07 -15.23
N CYS A 125 -5.24 10.35 -15.16
CA CYS A 125 -6.30 10.95 -15.99
C CYS A 125 -5.88 10.98 -17.46
N ASP A 126 -6.84 10.81 -18.38
CA ASP A 126 -6.55 10.66 -19.82
C ASP A 126 -5.88 11.90 -20.45
N ASP A 127 -6.11 13.08 -19.87
CA ASP A 127 -5.50 14.35 -20.28
C ASP A 127 -4.00 14.44 -19.97
N VAL A 128 -3.50 13.66 -19.01
CA VAL A 128 -2.08 13.64 -18.61
C VAL A 128 -1.36 12.33 -18.95
N LYS A 129 -2.07 11.32 -19.47
CA LYS A 129 -1.46 10.04 -19.86
C LYS A 129 -0.36 10.26 -20.92
N PRO A 130 0.87 9.76 -20.69
CA PRO A 130 1.93 9.82 -21.68
C PRO A 130 1.62 8.89 -22.87
N PRO A 131 2.23 9.12 -24.04
CA PRO A 131 2.14 8.16 -25.13
C PRO A 131 2.87 6.86 -24.77
N ASN A 132 2.35 5.72 -25.23
CA ASN A 132 3.03 4.43 -25.06
C ASN A 132 4.06 4.23 -26.19
N ARG A 133 5.25 3.70 -25.87
CA ARG A 133 6.32 3.41 -26.84
C ARG A 133 5.87 2.47 -27.97
N SER A 134 4.91 1.58 -27.71
CA SER A 134 4.31 0.67 -28.70
C SER A 134 3.37 1.36 -29.70
N TRP A 135 2.90 2.59 -29.43
CA TRP A 135 1.95 3.30 -30.30
C TRP A 135 2.45 3.45 -31.73
N ARG A 136 1.52 3.45 -32.68
CA ARG A 136 1.83 3.78 -34.08
C ARG A 136 2.24 5.25 -34.17
N LYS A 137 3.09 5.59 -35.16
CA LYS A 137 3.59 6.96 -35.38
C LYS A 137 2.46 7.98 -35.44
N ASP A 138 1.35 7.65 -36.09
CA ASP A 138 0.21 8.57 -36.24
C ASP A 138 -0.57 8.77 -34.94
N SER A 139 -0.62 7.79 -34.04
CA SER A 139 -1.20 7.94 -32.69
C SER A 139 -0.37 8.92 -31.84
N VAL A 140 0.96 8.86 -31.93
CA VAL A 140 1.85 9.83 -31.25
C VAL A 140 1.64 11.24 -31.82
N LYS A 141 1.50 11.38 -33.15
CA LYS A 141 1.14 12.67 -33.78
C LYS A 141 -0.20 13.19 -33.27
N GLN A 142 -1.22 12.33 -33.18
CA GLN A 142 -2.53 12.71 -32.67
C GLN A 142 -2.45 13.22 -31.22
N TRP A 143 -1.66 12.56 -30.37
CA TRP A 143 -1.43 12.99 -29.00
C TRP A 143 -0.79 14.38 -28.93
N LEU A 144 0.23 14.64 -29.75
CA LEU A 144 0.89 15.95 -29.87
C LEU A 144 -0.09 17.02 -30.39
N GLN A 145 -0.89 16.69 -31.40
CA GLN A 145 -1.89 17.59 -31.99
C GLN A 145 -2.98 17.98 -30.99
N GLN A 146 -3.53 17.00 -30.24
CA GLN A 146 -4.53 17.24 -29.20
C GLN A 146 -4.02 18.20 -28.13
N ARG A 147 -2.71 18.15 -27.85
CA ARG A 147 -2.01 19.03 -26.90
C ARG A 147 -1.43 20.29 -27.53
N LYS A 148 -1.71 20.54 -28.82
CA LYS A 148 -1.25 21.71 -29.58
C LYS A 148 0.28 21.86 -29.62
N ILE A 149 1.01 20.76 -29.51
CA ILE A 149 2.48 20.72 -29.60
C ILE A 149 2.87 20.66 -31.08
N LYS A 150 3.74 21.57 -31.52
CA LYS A 150 4.21 21.63 -32.90
C LYS A 150 5.28 20.58 -33.15
N PHE A 151 5.22 19.90 -34.28
CA PHE A 151 6.23 18.93 -34.73
C PHE A 151 6.42 19.01 -36.25
N ASP A 152 7.59 18.62 -36.73
CA ASP A 152 7.88 18.56 -38.18
C ASP A 152 7.33 17.25 -38.79
N ARG A 153 6.81 17.34 -40.02
CA ARG A 153 6.27 16.20 -40.78
C ARG A 153 7.32 15.11 -41.04
N LEU A 154 8.59 15.47 -41.11
CA LEU A 154 9.71 14.56 -41.38
C LEU A 154 10.22 13.83 -40.14
N MET A 155 9.81 14.24 -38.93
CA MET A 155 10.27 13.62 -37.68
C MET A 155 9.99 12.12 -37.68
N THR A 156 10.93 11.33 -37.20
CA THR A 156 10.78 9.88 -37.02
C THR A 156 9.85 9.58 -35.83
N LYS A 157 9.42 8.32 -35.66
CA LYS A 157 8.62 7.94 -34.48
C LYS A 157 9.39 8.20 -33.18
N ALA A 158 10.68 7.92 -33.16
CA ALA A 158 11.54 8.14 -31.98
C ALA A 158 11.58 9.63 -31.59
N GLN A 159 11.84 10.51 -32.56
CA GLN A 159 11.84 11.97 -32.32
C GLN A 159 10.48 12.49 -31.85
N LEU A 160 9.37 11.94 -32.36
CA LEU A 160 8.03 12.32 -31.91
C LEU A 160 7.73 11.84 -30.49
N LEU A 161 8.22 10.65 -30.11
CA LEU A 161 8.08 10.13 -28.75
C LEU A 161 8.92 10.96 -27.77
N GLU A 162 10.16 11.28 -28.12
CA GLU A 162 11.04 12.15 -27.32
C GLU A 162 10.40 13.51 -27.08
N LEU A 163 9.90 14.15 -28.14
CA LEU A 163 9.17 15.41 -28.03
C LEU A 163 7.93 15.28 -27.14
N ALA A 164 7.19 14.17 -27.24
CA ALA A 164 6.00 13.95 -26.43
C ALA A 164 6.36 13.73 -24.96
N PHE A 165 7.37 12.92 -24.65
CA PHE A 165 7.85 12.69 -23.28
C PHE A 165 8.38 13.97 -22.62
N ALA A 166 9.09 14.81 -23.37
CA ALA A 166 9.54 16.12 -22.91
C ALA A 166 8.38 17.11 -22.62
N ASN A 167 7.16 16.81 -23.08
CA ASN A 167 5.98 17.66 -22.90
C ASN A 167 4.85 16.94 -22.12
N VAL A 168 5.17 15.90 -21.36
CA VAL A 168 4.19 15.22 -20.50
C VAL A 168 3.79 16.18 -19.36
N PRO A 169 2.49 16.46 -19.15
CA PRO A 169 2.03 17.27 -18.04
C PRO A 169 2.36 16.62 -16.68
N PRO A 170 2.34 17.40 -15.58
CA PRO A 170 2.42 16.84 -14.24
C PRO A 170 1.40 15.71 -14.03
N LYS A 171 1.82 14.66 -13.30
CA LYS A 171 0.96 13.50 -13.02
C LYS A 171 -0.32 13.97 -12.30
N LYS A 172 -1.45 13.47 -12.77
CA LYS A 172 -2.77 13.66 -12.19
C LYS A 172 -3.46 12.32 -12.12
N PHE A 173 -3.66 11.83 -10.91
CA PHE A 173 -4.30 10.54 -10.67
C PHE A 173 -5.82 10.68 -10.63
N LYS A 174 -6.52 9.67 -11.15
CA LYS A 174 -7.98 9.59 -11.06
C LYS A 174 -8.45 9.55 -9.61
N SER A 175 -7.74 8.83 -8.75
CA SER A 175 -8.03 8.70 -7.32
C SER A 175 -8.02 10.04 -6.60
N ASN A 176 -6.94 10.82 -6.75
CA ASN A 176 -6.86 12.19 -6.23
C ASN A 176 -7.99 13.07 -6.79
N THR A 177 -8.29 12.97 -8.08
CA THR A 177 -9.36 13.76 -8.70
C THR A 177 -10.73 13.44 -8.10
N VAL A 178 -11.05 12.16 -7.90
CA VAL A 178 -12.32 11.73 -7.33
C VAL A 178 -12.45 12.08 -5.85
N ALA A 179 -11.42 11.82 -5.05
CA ALA A 179 -11.43 12.19 -3.63
C ALA A 179 -11.56 13.71 -3.42
N SER A 180 -10.90 14.52 -4.27
CA SER A 180 -10.95 15.98 -4.17
C SER A 180 -12.34 16.59 -4.39
N GLN A 181 -13.25 15.89 -5.08
CA GLN A 181 -14.65 16.32 -5.23
C GLN A 181 -15.38 16.41 -3.88
N PHE A 182 -14.90 15.66 -2.89
CA PHE A 182 -15.43 15.64 -1.53
C PHE A 182 -14.51 16.34 -0.54
N ASN A 183 -13.54 17.12 -1.02
CA ASN A 183 -12.51 17.77 -0.20
C ASN A 183 -11.75 16.75 0.68
N VAL A 184 -11.45 15.58 0.10
CA VAL A 184 -10.63 14.52 0.71
C VAL A 184 -9.28 14.47 -0.01
N GLU A 185 -8.20 14.49 0.76
CA GLU A 185 -6.83 14.40 0.28
C GLU A 185 -6.38 12.94 0.17
N ILE A 186 -5.55 12.63 -0.83
CA ILE A 186 -4.89 11.33 -0.96
C ILE A 186 -3.40 11.51 -0.72
N LEU A 187 -2.87 10.80 0.27
CA LEU A 187 -1.43 10.67 0.50
C LEU A 187 -1.00 9.26 0.11
N ARG A 188 0.14 9.12 -0.56
CA ARG A 188 0.68 7.81 -0.95
C ARG A 188 1.83 7.42 -0.06
N LEU A 189 1.85 6.15 0.34
CA LEU A 189 2.99 5.57 1.04
C LEU A 189 4.26 5.65 0.16
N PRO A 190 5.45 5.66 0.76
CA PRO A 190 6.68 5.41 0.02
C PRO A 190 6.64 4.00 -0.59
N ILE A 191 7.20 3.84 -1.79
CA ILE A 191 7.25 2.54 -2.48
C ILE A 191 7.99 1.51 -1.60
N LYS A 192 7.46 0.29 -1.49
CA LYS A 192 8.00 -0.82 -0.66
C LYS A 192 8.05 -0.55 0.85
N HIS A 193 7.11 0.22 1.40
CA HIS A 193 7.01 0.50 2.84
C HIS A 193 5.62 0.17 3.42
N CYS A 194 5.09 -1.03 3.15
CA CYS A 194 3.79 -1.48 3.68
C CYS A 194 3.73 -1.47 5.22
N MET A 195 4.85 -1.69 5.92
CA MET A 195 4.98 -1.57 7.38
C MET A 195 4.62 -0.18 7.96
N LEU A 196 4.56 0.86 7.12
CA LEU A 196 4.04 2.19 7.52
C LEU A 196 2.50 2.27 7.44
N ASN A 197 1.84 1.21 6.96
CA ASN A 197 0.40 1.10 6.80
C ASN A 197 -0.21 0.21 7.89
N PRO A 198 -0.83 0.76 8.95
CA PRO A 198 -1.31 0.00 10.10
C PRO A 198 -2.46 -0.97 9.75
N ILE A 199 -3.15 -0.80 8.63
CA ILE A 199 -4.20 -1.73 8.21
C ILE A 199 -3.64 -3.12 7.87
N GLU A 200 -2.36 -3.22 7.50
CA GLU A 200 -1.68 -4.51 7.26
C GLU A 200 -1.72 -5.41 8.50
N LEU A 201 -1.64 -4.82 9.70
CA LEU A 201 -1.74 -5.56 10.96
C LEU A 201 -3.17 -6.05 11.24
N VAL A 202 -4.17 -5.31 10.76
CA VAL A 202 -5.58 -5.75 10.78
C VAL A 202 -5.74 -6.96 9.86
N TRP A 203 -5.14 -6.92 8.67
CA TRP A 203 -5.16 -8.02 7.71
C TRP A 203 -4.40 -9.25 8.17
N ALA A 204 -3.25 -9.09 8.84
CA ALA A 204 -2.54 -10.18 9.47
C ALA A 204 -3.43 -10.89 10.52
N SER A 205 -4.07 -10.11 11.39
CA SER A 205 -4.99 -10.62 12.43
C SER A 205 -6.22 -11.31 11.83
N LEU A 206 -6.78 -10.74 10.76
CA LEU A 206 -7.88 -11.34 10.00
C LEU A 206 -7.48 -12.71 9.43
N LYS A 207 -6.35 -12.79 8.74
CA LYS A 207 -5.86 -14.04 8.15
C LYS A 207 -5.60 -15.08 9.24
N GLU A 208 -5.04 -14.68 10.38
CA GLU A 208 -4.87 -15.59 11.52
C GLU A 208 -6.22 -16.13 12.04
N TYR A 209 -7.23 -15.26 12.19
CA TYR A 209 -8.57 -15.67 12.58
C TYR A 209 -9.18 -16.66 11.60
N VAL A 210 -9.09 -16.37 10.29
CA VAL A 210 -9.57 -17.29 9.24
C VAL A 210 -8.83 -18.64 9.32
N ARG A 211 -7.50 -18.66 9.42
CA ARG A 211 -6.72 -19.92 9.56
C ARG A 211 -7.14 -20.75 10.76
N LYS A 212 -7.48 -20.09 11.86
CA LYS A 212 -7.87 -20.74 13.11
C LYS A 212 -9.26 -21.37 13.03
N TYR A 213 -10.21 -20.73 12.35
CA TYR A 213 -11.61 -21.14 12.34
C TYR A 213 -12.10 -21.74 11.01
N ASN A 214 -11.30 -21.70 9.94
CA ASN A 214 -11.63 -22.30 8.64
C ASN A 214 -11.54 -23.84 8.69
N THR A 215 -12.65 -24.48 9.05
CA THR A 215 -12.74 -25.94 9.12
C THR A 215 -13.29 -26.59 7.86
N SER A 216 -14.10 -25.86 7.08
CA SER A 216 -14.86 -26.38 5.94
C SER A 216 -14.17 -26.20 4.60
N PHE A 217 -13.23 -25.25 4.49
CA PHE A 217 -12.59 -24.87 3.22
C PHE A 217 -13.61 -24.54 2.12
N ARG A 218 -14.63 -23.77 2.49
CA ARG A 218 -15.59 -23.20 1.54
C ARG A 218 -15.42 -21.70 1.50
N LEU A 219 -15.42 -21.13 0.30
CA LEU A 219 -15.27 -19.67 0.12
C LEU A 219 -16.37 -18.88 0.84
N SER A 220 -17.59 -19.43 0.90
CA SER A 220 -18.70 -18.84 1.66
C SER A 220 -18.39 -18.71 3.14
N ASP A 221 -17.67 -19.68 3.69
CA ASP A 221 -17.41 -19.74 5.13
C ASP A 221 -16.22 -18.84 5.47
N VAL A 222 -15.22 -18.74 4.57
CA VAL A 222 -14.17 -17.71 4.65
C VAL A 222 -14.77 -16.30 4.62
N GLU A 223 -15.76 -16.04 3.76
CA GLU A 223 -16.48 -14.76 3.71
C GLU A 223 -17.21 -14.45 5.03
N VAL A 224 -17.89 -15.45 5.61
CA VAL A 224 -18.56 -15.31 6.92
C VAL A 224 -17.54 -15.03 8.03
N LEU A 225 -16.47 -15.83 8.13
CA LEU A 225 -15.41 -15.64 9.12
C LEU A 225 -14.75 -14.27 9.00
N SER A 226 -14.58 -13.77 7.78
CA SER A 226 -14.01 -12.45 7.56
C SER A 226 -14.92 -11.33 8.08
N ARG A 227 -16.23 -11.44 7.83
CA ARG A 227 -17.21 -10.49 8.39
C ARG A 227 -17.28 -10.56 9.92
N GLU A 228 -17.25 -11.77 10.49
CA GLU A 228 -17.21 -11.97 11.93
C GLU A 228 -15.98 -11.30 12.55
N PHE A 229 -14.79 -11.53 12.00
CA PHE A 229 -13.56 -10.88 12.48
C PHE A 229 -13.65 -9.35 12.39
N ILE A 230 -14.05 -8.82 11.22
CA ILE A 230 -14.22 -7.38 10.99
C ILE A 230 -15.16 -6.77 12.04
N ASP A 231 -16.20 -7.50 12.46
CA ASP A 231 -17.11 -7.03 13.49
C ASP A 231 -16.50 -6.90 14.88
N THR A 232 -15.43 -7.66 15.16
CA THR A 232 -14.67 -7.61 16.42
C THR A 232 -13.61 -6.52 16.46
N VAL A 233 -13.21 -5.95 15.31
CA VAL A 233 -12.17 -4.92 15.25
C VAL A 233 -12.69 -3.61 15.84
N ASP A 234 -12.18 -3.25 17.02
CA ASP A 234 -12.57 -2.07 17.77
C ASP A 234 -11.51 -0.95 17.73
N ALA A 235 -11.87 0.22 18.25
CA ALA A 235 -10.97 1.37 18.31
C ALA A 235 -9.70 1.11 19.13
N ASN A 236 -9.75 0.23 20.14
CA ASN A 236 -8.59 -0.08 20.97
C ASN A 236 -7.55 -0.88 20.18
N SER A 237 -8.00 -1.90 19.44
CA SER A 237 -7.14 -2.70 18.57
C SER A 237 -6.53 -1.82 17.47
N CYS A 238 -7.33 -0.97 16.84
CA CYS A 238 -6.83 -0.05 15.80
C CYS A 238 -5.81 0.96 16.32
N ARG A 239 -5.97 1.50 17.54
CA ARG A 239 -4.96 2.36 18.15
C ARG A 239 -3.63 1.65 18.34
N LYS A 240 -3.63 0.39 18.80
CA LYS A 240 -2.40 -0.41 18.94
C LYS A 240 -1.70 -0.63 17.61
N TYR A 241 -2.44 -0.93 16.54
CA TYR A 241 -1.87 -1.09 15.21
C TYR A 241 -1.25 0.22 14.69
N ILE A 242 -1.92 1.35 14.90
CA ILE A 242 -1.42 2.68 14.52
C ILE A 242 -0.19 3.07 15.35
N GLU A 243 -0.18 2.77 16.65
CA GLU A 243 0.98 2.97 17.53
C GLU A 243 2.19 2.15 17.07
N HIS A 244 1.98 0.90 16.63
CA HIS A 244 3.04 0.09 16.04
C HIS A 244 3.60 0.74 14.77
N ALA A 245 2.74 1.13 13.82
CA ALA A 245 3.19 1.81 12.60
C ALA A 245 3.94 3.13 12.89
N ARG A 246 3.52 3.88 13.93
CA ARG A 246 4.25 5.08 14.40
C ARG A 246 5.63 4.76 14.97
N LYS A 247 5.80 3.63 15.66
CA LYS A 247 7.11 3.18 16.14
C LYS A 247 8.03 2.89 14.95
N VAL A 248 7.54 2.15 13.97
CA VAL A 248 8.26 1.88 12.71
C VAL A 248 8.62 3.18 11.98
N GLU A 249 7.70 4.15 11.95
CA GLU A 249 7.93 5.49 11.43
C GLU A 249 9.12 6.19 12.11
N GLN A 250 9.19 6.12 13.44
CA GLN A 250 10.27 6.71 14.24
C GLN A 250 11.61 6.00 14.02
N ASP A 251 11.59 4.67 13.89
CA ASP A 251 12.78 3.88 13.60
C ASP A 251 13.38 4.28 12.24
N PHE A 252 12.54 4.44 11.21
CA PHE A 252 12.98 4.95 9.90
C PHE A 252 13.54 6.36 9.98
N ARG A 253 12.91 7.28 10.71
CA ARG A 253 13.39 8.66 10.88
C ARG A 253 14.76 8.69 11.56
N THR A 254 14.95 7.84 12.56
CA THR A 254 16.23 7.73 13.29
C THR A 254 17.32 7.18 12.37
N ALA A 255 17.03 6.14 11.60
CA ALA A 255 17.95 5.58 10.61
C ALA A 255 18.31 6.60 9.52
N ASP A 256 17.33 7.34 8.99
CA ASP A 256 17.54 8.37 7.96
C ASP A 256 18.45 9.49 8.47
N ALA A 257 18.22 9.98 9.69
CA ALA A 257 19.06 11.01 10.30
C ALA A 257 20.52 10.56 10.48
N LEU A 258 20.74 9.30 10.90
CA LEU A 258 22.09 8.74 11.04
C LEU A 258 22.81 8.63 9.69
N VAL A 259 22.10 8.28 8.61
CA VAL A 259 22.70 8.21 7.28
C VAL A 259 23.12 9.60 6.79
N GLU A 260 22.31 10.63 7.05
CA GLU A 260 22.68 12.02 6.72
C GLU A 260 23.92 12.47 7.49
N GLU A 261 24.00 12.20 8.80
CA GLU A 261 25.16 12.54 9.63
C GLU A 261 26.46 11.83 9.19
N VAL A 262 26.36 10.62 8.61
CA VAL A 262 27.52 9.85 8.12
C VAL A 262 27.96 10.29 6.71
N ILE A 263 27.04 10.77 5.87
CA ILE A 263 27.35 11.24 4.51
C ILE A 263 27.97 12.66 4.53
N GLU A 264 27.55 13.53 5.45
CA GLU A 264 28.09 14.90 5.55
C GLU A 264 29.62 15.01 5.71
N PRO A 265 30.33 14.20 6.52
CA PRO A 265 31.78 14.32 6.66
C PRO A 265 32.61 13.83 5.46
N ASP A 266 32.07 12.99 4.57
CA ASP A 266 32.83 12.43 3.44
C ASP A 266 32.92 13.42 2.25
N LEU A 267 31.96 14.35 2.14
CA LEU A 267 31.97 15.41 1.12
C LEU A 267 32.95 16.56 1.41
N VAL A 268 33.47 16.65 2.64
CA VAL A 268 34.44 17.69 3.03
C VAL A 268 35.90 17.22 2.83
N SER A 269 36.12 15.94 2.51
CA SER A 269 37.46 15.35 2.37
C SER A 269 37.97 15.21 0.92
N SER A 270 37.17 15.49 -0.11
CA SER A 270 37.55 15.21 -1.52
C SER A 270 37.84 16.44 -2.39
N ASP A 271 38.24 17.57 -1.81
CA ASP A 271 38.86 18.67 -2.58
C ASP A 271 40.34 18.35 -2.86
N SER A 272 40.58 17.37 -3.74
CA SER A 272 41.88 17.17 -4.39
C SER A 272 41.72 16.43 -5.71
N GLU A 273 41.66 17.23 -6.78
CA GLU A 273 42.06 16.90 -8.15
C GLU A 273 41.13 15.99 -8.98
N GLY A 274 40.22 16.66 -9.70
CA GLY A 274 39.95 16.52 -11.13
C GLY A 274 39.92 15.14 -11.79
N ASN A 275 38.73 14.73 -12.21
CA ASN A 275 38.53 14.25 -13.58
C ASN A 275 37.09 14.51 -14.03
N GLU A 276 36.94 15.02 -15.25
CA GLU A 276 35.66 15.12 -15.96
C GLU A 276 35.30 13.74 -16.47
N ASP A 277 34.20 13.14 -15.99
CA ASP A 277 33.56 12.01 -16.66
C ASP A 277 32.04 12.26 -16.72
N GLN A 278 31.52 12.19 -17.94
CA GLN A 278 30.12 12.35 -18.29
C GLN A 278 29.40 11.03 -18.06
N ASP A 279 28.49 10.98 -17.09
CA ASP A 279 27.57 9.85 -16.94
C ASP A 279 26.20 10.22 -17.51
N GLU A 280 25.88 9.62 -18.66
CA GLU A 280 24.54 9.57 -19.23
C GLU A 280 23.71 8.53 -18.46
N ASP A 281 22.89 8.96 -17.51
CA ASP A 281 21.86 8.11 -16.90
C ASP A 281 20.75 7.81 -17.92
N GLN A 282 20.87 6.67 -18.60
CA GLN A 282 19.76 6.04 -19.32
C GLN A 282 19.02 5.09 -18.36
N ASP A 283 17.95 5.59 -17.76
CA ASP A 283 16.95 4.75 -17.08
C ASP A 283 16.27 3.82 -18.10
N GLN A 284 16.78 2.59 -18.20
CA GLN A 284 16.08 1.47 -18.81
C GLN A 284 15.30 0.75 -17.71
N GLU A 285 14.01 1.08 -17.58
CA GLU A 285 13.04 0.22 -16.90
C GLU A 285 12.86 -1.05 -17.76
N GLU A 286 13.54 -2.13 -17.40
CA GLU A 286 13.16 -3.47 -17.82
C GLU A 286 12.05 -3.96 -16.87
N ASP A 287 10.83 -3.99 -17.38
CA ASP A 287 9.72 -4.77 -16.82
C ASP A 287 10.12 -6.26 -16.83
N GLN A 288 10.50 -6.78 -15.67
CA GLN A 288 10.50 -8.21 -15.40
C GLN A 288 9.50 -8.46 -14.27
N ASP A 289 8.30 -8.86 -14.70
CA ASP A 289 7.25 -9.44 -13.87
C ASP A 289 7.77 -10.77 -13.30
N GLU A 290 8.19 -10.75 -12.03
CA GLU A 290 8.18 -11.94 -11.16
C GLU A 290 7.54 -11.52 -9.83
N ASP A 291 6.22 -11.64 -9.78
CA ASP A 291 5.46 -11.74 -8.52
C ASP A 291 5.85 -13.05 -7.83
N GLU A 292 7.02 -13.07 -7.18
CA GLU A 292 7.30 -14.01 -6.11
C GLU A 292 6.79 -13.42 -4.79
N ASP A 293 5.62 -13.89 -4.37
CA ASP A 293 5.13 -13.82 -2.99
C ASP A 293 6.19 -14.42 -2.05
N GLN A 294 7.18 -13.63 -1.63
CA GLN A 294 8.05 -13.96 -0.50
C GLN A 294 7.34 -13.54 0.78
N ASP A 295 6.56 -14.47 1.32
CA ASP A 295 6.12 -14.45 2.72
C ASP A 295 7.36 -14.59 3.62
N GLU A 296 8.04 -13.48 3.90
CA GLU A 296 8.99 -13.39 5.03
C GLU A 296 8.21 -13.07 6.31
N ASP A 297 7.65 -14.14 6.90
CA ASP A 297 7.22 -14.13 8.31
C ASP A 297 8.50 -14.14 9.18
N GLU A 298 9.07 -12.97 9.49
CA GLU A 298 10.06 -12.85 10.57
C GLU A 298 9.32 -12.88 11.93
N ASP A 299 9.18 -14.09 12.49
CA ASP A 299 8.79 -14.30 13.88
C ASP A 299 9.87 -13.71 14.82
N GLN A 300 9.62 -12.54 15.39
CA GLN A 300 10.37 -12.04 16.55
C GLN A 300 9.72 -12.56 17.84
N ASP A 301 10.10 -13.77 18.23
CA ASP A 301 9.85 -14.27 19.59
C ASP A 301 10.75 -13.51 20.58
N GLN A 302 10.13 -12.71 21.45
CA GLN A 302 10.77 -12.24 22.68
C GLN A 302 10.40 -13.22 23.80
N GLU A 303 11.35 -14.09 24.17
CA GLU A 303 11.32 -14.85 25.41
C GLU A 303 11.56 -13.89 26.59
N GLU A 304 10.51 -13.56 27.34
CA GLU A 304 10.66 -13.09 28.73
C GLU A 304 10.55 -14.31 29.66
N ASP A 305 11.70 -14.88 30.01
CA ASP A 305 11.83 -15.77 31.17
C ASP A 305 11.53 -14.97 32.45
N GLN A 306 10.43 -15.30 33.13
CA GLN A 306 10.23 -14.94 34.54
C GLN A 306 10.59 -16.14 35.40
N ASP A 307 11.81 -16.08 35.95
CA ASP A 307 12.27 -16.85 37.10
C ASP A 307 11.29 -16.66 38.28
N PHE A 308 10.49 -17.68 38.55
CA PHE A 308 9.87 -17.85 39.86
C PHE A 308 10.84 -18.64 40.74
N GLU A 309 11.69 -17.91 41.47
CA GLU A 309 12.44 -18.48 42.58
C GLU A 309 11.50 -18.95 43.70
N ASN A 310 11.79 -20.15 44.17
CA ASN A 310 11.24 -20.77 45.36
C ASN A 310 11.35 -19.84 46.59
N MET A 311 10.27 -19.75 47.36
CA MET A 311 10.38 -19.52 48.79
C MET A 311 9.67 -20.64 49.54
N ASP A 312 10.49 -21.49 50.15
CA ASP A 312 10.15 -22.33 51.29
C ASP A 312 9.50 -21.47 52.40
N ASP A 313 8.41 -21.95 53.00
CA ASP A 313 8.41 -22.47 54.37
C ASP A 313 6.98 -22.68 54.93
N ALA A 314 6.83 -23.83 55.59
CA ALA A 314 5.77 -24.30 56.49
C ALA A 314 4.48 -24.92 55.90
#